data_AF-A0A930EUF9-F1
#
_entry.id   AF-A0A930EUF9-F1
#
_cell.length_a   1.000
_cell.length_b   1.000
_cell.length_c   1.000
_cell.angle_alpha   90.00
_cell.angle_beta   90.00
_cell.angle_gamma   90.00
#
_symmetry.space_group_name_H-M   'P 1'
#
loop_
_entity.id
_entity.type
_entity.pdbx_description
1 polymer ?
#
loop_
_entity_poly.entity_id
_entity_poly.type
_entity_poly.pdbx_seq_one_letter_code
_entity_poly.pdbx_strand_id
1 'polypeptide(L)'
;WKTLYGQRGYFTMSLPISGKVVFWAKNIRIMIECLLALVLAVGGIIAVASAAAWSDGISLAEYTAGPRSLVAGVPTSTVVIMIVVQVLMLLSWLVQGSAVMSIGAEGRFNHMGFGAPIIGFVLLYIVNQVLSAVGTFFLPLSVTTDGHFSTEIMWTSYRATMGTEGHPNVIGIGSYVLVPLFALAMGLWASRSIEKHTSLR
;
A
#
# COMPACT_ATOMS: atom_id res chain seq x y z
N TRP A 1 -8.34 5.87 -15.81
CA TRP A 1 -7.65 5.02 -16.81
C TRP A 1 -8.38 4.95 -18.14
N LYS A 2 -9.73 4.99 -18.21
CA LYS A 2 -10.47 5.04 -19.51
C LYS A 2 -10.09 6.19 -20.46
N THR A 3 -9.45 7.25 -19.99
CA THR A 3 -8.98 8.38 -20.82
C THR A 3 -7.55 8.20 -21.34
N LEU A 4 -6.85 7.12 -20.99
CA LEU A 4 -5.47 6.84 -21.44
C LEU A 4 -5.44 5.87 -22.62
N TYR A 5 -6.51 5.09 -22.82
CA TYR A 5 -6.57 3.99 -23.78
C TYR A 5 -7.88 4.03 -24.60
N GLY A 6 -7.86 3.47 -25.81
CA GLY A 6 -9.01 3.44 -26.73
C GLY A 6 -9.39 4.82 -27.32
N GLN A 7 -10.60 4.94 -27.87
CA GLN A 7 -11.07 6.17 -28.55
C GLN A 7 -10.99 7.44 -27.68
N ARG A 8 -11.15 7.32 -26.36
CA ARG A 8 -11.06 8.44 -25.40
C ARG A 8 -9.62 8.81 -25.03
N GLY A 9 -8.63 8.00 -25.41
CA GLY A 9 -7.21 8.23 -25.23
C GLY A 9 -6.59 9.16 -26.28
N TYR A 10 -7.21 9.29 -27.46
CA TYR A 10 -6.68 10.09 -28.57
C TYR A 10 -6.37 11.53 -28.18
N PHE A 11 -7.28 12.19 -27.46
CA PHE A 11 -7.07 13.56 -26.99
C PHE A 11 -5.94 13.66 -25.95
N THR A 12 -5.77 12.66 -25.10
CA THR A 12 -4.74 12.68 -24.05
C THR A 12 -3.35 12.46 -24.65
N MET A 13 -3.24 11.66 -25.72
CA MET A 13 -1.98 11.42 -26.42
C MET A 13 -1.66 12.47 -27.49
N SER A 14 -2.61 13.34 -27.86
CA SER A 14 -2.36 14.50 -28.73
C SER A 14 -1.82 15.73 -27.98
N LEU A 15 -1.83 15.72 -26.65
CA LEU A 15 -1.22 16.79 -25.86
C LEU A 15 0.31 16.75 -26.02
N PRO A 16 1.01 17.90 -26.13
CA PRO A 16 2.47 17.95 -26.25
C PRO A 16 3.17 17.70 -24.90
N ILE A 17 2.77 16.64 -24.20
CA ILE A 17 3.30 16.21 -22.90
C ILE A 17 3.58 14.72 -22.94
N SER A 18 4.66 14.29 -22.28
CA SER A 18 5.03 12.87 -22.28
C SER A 18 4.01 12.02 -21.52
N GLY A 19 3.74 10.81 -22.01
CA GLY A 19 2.85 9.85 -21.34
C GLY A 19 3.28 9.51 -19.91
N LYS A 20 4.59 9.59 -19.62
CA LYS A 20 5.16 9.49 -18.27
C LYS A 20 4.62 10.58 -17.34
N VAL A 21 4.60 11.84 -17.78
CA VAL A 21 4.07 12.96 -16.98
C VAL A 21 2.58 12.76 -16.71
N VAL A 22 1.82 12.31 -17.72
CA VAL A 22 0.38 12.03 -17.56
C VAL A 22 0.13 10.89 -16.55
N PHE A 23 0.94 9.82 -16.59
CA PHE A 23 0.83 8.71 -15.65
C PHE A 23 1.06 9.15 -14.21
N TRP A 24 2.17 9.85 -13.95
CA TRP A 24 2.50 10.32 -12.60
C TRP A 24 1.52 11.38 -12.10
N ALA A 25 1.07 12.30 -12.96
CA ALA A 25 0.06 13.29 -12.60
C ALA A 25 -1.27 12.64 -12.17
N LYS A 26 -1.72 11.59 -12.87
CA LYS A 26 -2.93 10.85 -12.49
C LYS A 26 -2.76 10.07 -11.20
N ASN A 27 -1.59 9.46 -10.97
CA ASN A 27 -1.29 8.80 -9.71
C ASN A 27 -1.30 9.80 -8.55
N ILE A 28 -0.60 10.93 -8.67
CA ILE A 28 -0.57 11.98 -7.64
C ILE A 28 -1.99 12.50 -7.34
N ARG A 29 -2.80 12.73 -8.39
CA ARG A 29 -4.19 13.15 -8.20
C ARG A 29 -5.00 12.14 -7.37
N ILE A 30 -4.93 10.85 -7.70
CA ILE A 30 -5.61 9.81 -6.92
C ILE A 30 -5.07 9.79 -5.49
N MET A 31 -3.75 9.89 -5.30
CA MET A 31 -3.15 9.89 -3.97
C MET A 31 -3.71 11.04 -3.12
N ILE A 32 -3.85 12.25 -3.67
CA ILE A 32 -4.45 13.39 -2.97
C ILE A 32 -5.92 13.13 -2.63
N GLU A 33 -6.70 12.62 -3.58
CA GLU A 33 -8.12 12.28 -3.37
C GLU A 33 -8.27 11.19 -2.28
N CYS A 34 -7.39 10.19 -2.26
CA CYS A 34 -7.35 9.15 -1.24
C CYS A 34 -6.93 9.68 0.13
N LEU A 35 -5.97 10.60 0.21
CA LEU A 35 -5.58 11.23 1.47
C LEU A 35 -6.71 12.10 2.04
N LEU A 36 -7.42 12.85 1.18
CA LEU A 36 -8.62 13.58 1.57
C LEU A 36 -9.69 12.63 2.12
N ALA A 37 -9.97 11.54 1.40
CA ALA A 37 -10.93 10.54 1.83
C ALA A 37 -10.53 9.88 3.16
N LEU A 38 -9.23 9.64 3.38
CA LEU A 38 -8.71 9.12 4.64
C LEU A 38 -8.95 10.09 5.80
N VAL A 39 -8.66 11.37 5.61
CA VAL A 39 -8.92 12.41 6.63
C VAL A 39 -10.42 12.48 6.98
N LEU A 40 -11.29 12.45 5.96
CA LEU A 40 -12.74 12.43 6.17
C LEU A 40 -13.21 11.16 6.87
N ALA A 41 -12.65 10.00 6.52
CA ALA A 41 -12.99 8.73 7.15
C ALA A 41 -12.58 8.71 8.63
N VAL A 42 -11.36 9.15 8.96
CA VAL A 42 -10.88 9.26 10.34
C VAL A 42 -11.74 10.25 11.13
N GLY A 43 -12.04 11.41 10.55
CA GLY A 43 -12.93 12.40 11.17
C GLY A 43 -14.34 11.84 11.42
N GLY A 44 -14.89 11.08 10.47
CA GLY A 44 -16.18 10.41 10.61
C GLY A 44 -16.18 9.36 11.70
N ILE A 45 -15.13 8.53 11.80
CA ILE A 45 -14.97 7.54 12.88
C ILE A 45 -14.93 8.23 14.25
N ILE A 46 -14.17 9.32 14.38
CA ILE A 46 -14.11 10.10 15.63
C ILE A 46 -15.46 10.72 15.97
N ALA A 47 -16.18 11.26 14.99
CA ALA A 47 -17.50 11.84 15.19
C ALA A 47 -18.52 10.79 15.67
N VAL A 48 -18.53 9.61 15.04
CA VAL A 48 -19.39 8.49 15.44
C VAL A 48 -19.04 8.01 16.85
N ALA A 49 -17.75 7.82 17.16
CA ALA A 49 -17.30 7.44 18.49
C ALA A 49 -17.68 8.47 19.56
N SER A 50 -17.60 9.77 19.23
CA SER A 50 -18.00 10.85 20.14
C SER A 50 -19.50 10.87 20.40
N ALA A 51 -20.31 10.66 19.35
CA ALA A 51 -21.76 10.58 19.48
C ALA A 51 -22.19 9.36 20.31
N ALA A 52 -21.54 8.21 20.09
CA ALA A 52 -21.78 7.00 20.87
C ALA A 52 -21.40 7.19 22.35
N ALA A 53 -20.21 7.74 22.63
CA ALA A 53 -19.78 8.04 23.99
C ALA A 53 -20.75 8.99 24.71
N TRP A 54 -21.23 10.03 24.01
CA TRP A 54 -22.22 10.95 24.55
C TRP A 54 -23.56 10.28 24.85
N SER A 55 -24.03 9.39 23.97
CA SER A 55 -25.25 8.60 24.18
C SER A 55 -25.13 7.66 25.39
N ASP A 56 -23.95 7.10 25.62
CA ASP A 56 -23.68 6.20 26.73
C ASP A 56 -23.32 6.94 28.04
N GLY A 57 -23.24 8.28 28.00
CA GLY A 57 -22.90 9.12 29.16
C GLY A 57 -21.44 9.01 29.60
N ILE A 58 -20.56 8.45 28.77
CA ILE A 58 -19.14 8.26 29.06
C ILE A 58 -18.27 9.21 28.24
N SER A 59 -17.01 9.36 28.64
CA SER A 59 -16.05 10.17 27.89
C SER A 59 -15.57 9.43 26.63
N LEU A 60 -15.17 10.20 25.60
CA LEU A 60 -14.53 9.62 24.40
C LEU A 60 -13.24 8.86 24.74
N ALA A 61 -12.54 9.28 25.81
CA ALA A 61 -11.37 8.57 26.29
C ALA A 61 -11.74 7.16 26.78
N GLU A 62 -12.79 7.02 27.58
CA GLU A 62 -13.27 5.72 28.05
C GLU A 62 -13.74 4.85 26.89
N TYR A 63 -14.51 5.43 25.95
CA TYR A 63 -14.97 4.72 24.76
C TYR A 63 -13.82 4.18 23.89
N THR A 64 -12.73 4.94 23.76
CA THR A 64 -11.55 4.56 22.96
C THR A 64 -10.46 3.84 23.79
N ALA A 65 -10.73 3.46 25.04
CA ALA A 65 -9.75 2.84 25.91
C ALA A 65 -9.24 1.50 25.36
N GLY A 66 -10.12 0.69 24.76
CA GLY A 66 -9.75 -0.60 24.15
C GLY A 66 -8.71 -0.46 23.03
N PRO A 67 -8.97 0.31 21.97
CA PRO A 67 -7.98 0.55 20.93
C PRO A 67 -6.69 1.20 21.44
N ARG A 68 -6.77 2.12 22.42
CA ARG A 68 -5.58 2.79 22.97
C ARG A 68 -4.73 1.85 23.83
N SER A 69 -5.31 0.87 24.50
CA SER A 69 -4.56 -0.09 25.32
C SER A 69 -3.66 -0.99 24.47
N LEU A 70 -4.03 -1.25 23.21
CA LEU A 70 -3.21 -2.04 22.26
C LEU A 70 -1.84 -1.41 21.97
N VAL A 71 -1.72 -0.09 22.12
CA VAL A 71 -0.48 0.66 21.83
C VAL A 71 0.09 1.36 23.06
N ALA A 72 -0.49 1.14 24.24
CA ALA A 72 -0.09 1.84 25.46
C ALA A 72 1.35 1.54 25.90
N GLY A 73 1.86 0.36 25.56
CA GLY A 73 3.26 -0.06 25.82
C GLY A 73 4.26 0.38 24.75
N VAL A 74 3.81 1.00 23.65
CA VAL A 74 4.64 1.37 22.51
C VAL A 74 4.93 2.87 22.55
N PRO A 75 6.18 3.32 22.31
CA PRO A 75 6.49 4.74 22.22
C PRO A 75 5.61 5.45 21.18
N THR A 76 5.08 6.62 21.52
CA THR A 76 4.22 7.42 20.62
C THR A 76 4.87 7.68 19.27
N SER A 77 6.20 7.90 19.26
CA SER A 77 6.97 8.06 18.03
C SER A 77 6.90 6.84 17.12
N THR A 78 7.03 5.63 17.68
CA THR A 78 6.91 4.38 16.93
C THR A 78 5.49 4.22 16.37
N VAL A 79 4.45 4.52 17.16
CA VAL A 79 3.05 4.47 16.68
C VAL A 79 2.83 5.42 15.50
N VAL A 80 3.31 6.67 15.60
CA VAL A 80 3.22 7.66 14.51
C VAL A 80 3.95 7.16 13.26
N ILE A 81 5.15 6.61 13.42
CA ILE A 81 5.91 6.04 12.30
C ILE A 81 5.13 4.89 11.64
N MET A 82 4.55 3.97 12.43
CA MET A 82 3.74 2.87 11.90
C MET A 82 2.54 3.38 11.09
N ILE A 83 1.85 4.43 11.56
CA ILE A 83 0.75 5.06 10.82
C ILE A 83 1.25 5.63 9.49
N VAL A 84 2.35 6.39 9.50
CA VAL A 84 2.93 6.98 8.27
C VAL A 84 3.32 5.88 7.28
N VAL A 85 3.99 4.83 7.76
CA VAL A 85 4.40 3.68 6.95
C VAL A 85 3.19 2.93 6.39
N GLN A 86 2.13 2.76 7.18
CA GLN A 86 0.89 2.14 6.71
C GLN A 86 0.20 2.97 5.62
N VAL A 87 0.20 4.29 5.72
CA VAL A 87 -0.30 5.17 4.66
C VAL A 87 0.55 5.02 3.39
N LEU A 88 1.88 5.02 3.50
CA LEU A 88 2.78 4.80 2.36
C LEU A 88 2.54 3.44 1.67
N MET A 89 2.23 2.39 2.44
CA MET A 89 1.83 1.10 1.89
C MET A 89 0.55 1.20 1.08
N LEU A 90 -0.50 1.84 1.60
CA LEU A 90 -1.75 2.03 0.87
C LEU A 90 -1.53 2.79 -0.44
N LEU A 91 -0.71 3.84 -0.43
CA LEU A 91 -0.36 4.58 -1.65
C LEU A 91 0.44 3.72 -2.64
N SER A 92 1.29 2.83 -2.15
CA SER A 92 2.07 1.90 -2.99
C SER A 92 1.15 0.95 -3.76
N TRP A 93 0.05 0.50 -3.14
CA TRP A 93 -0.94 -0.36 -3.82
C TRP A 93 -1.64 0.38 -4.96
N LEU A 94 -1.91 1.69 -4.82
CA LEU A 94 -2.46 2.51 -5.90
C LEU A 94 -1.53 2.59 -7.11
N VAL A 95 -0.23 2.76 -6.88
CA VAL A 95 0.79 2.77 -7.95
C VAL A 95 0.86 1.43 -8.66
N GLN A 96 0.90 0.33 -7.90
CA GLN A 96 0.95 -1.01 -8.48
C GLN A 96 -0.29 -1.34 -9.30
N GLY A 97 -1.49 -1.03 -8.78
CA GLY A 97 -2.74 -1.23 -9.52
C GLY A 97 -2.79 -0.40 -10.79
N SER A 98 -2.35 0.85 -10.71
CA SER A 98 -2.24 1.75 -11.87
C SER A 98 -1.25 1.23 -12.91
N ALA A 99 -0.12 0.68 -12.46
CA ALA A 99 0.89 0.08 -13.31
C ALA A 99 0.36 -1.18 -14.01
N VAL A 100 -0.29 -2.10 -13.28
CA VAL A 100 -0.92 -3.29 -13.87
C VAL A 100 -1.93 -2.92 -14.96
N MET A 101 -2.80 -1.94 -14.69
CA MET A 101 -3.76 -1.47 -15.70
C MET A 101 -3.06 -0.88 -16.92
N SER A 102 -1.92 -0.21 -16.73
CA SER A 102 -1.18 0.41 -17.83
C SER A 102 -0.39 -0.60 -18.69
N ILE A 103 0.20 -1.61 -18.06
CA ILE A 103 0.94 -2.68 -18.74
C ILE A 103 -0.02 -3.66 -19.42
N GLY A 104 -1.12 -4.04 -18.75
CA GLY A 104 -2.13 -4.94 -19.30
C GLY A 104 -2.88 -4.38 -20.51
N ALA A 105 -2.83 -3.06 -20.72
CA ALA A 105 -3.40 -2.37 -21.87
C ALA A 105 -2.42 -2.21 -23.06
N GLU A 106 -1.19 -2.76 -22.98
CA GLU A 106 -0.30 -2.83 -24.14
C GLU A 106 -0.91 -3.66 -25.27
N GLY A 107 -0.63 -3.28 -26.53
CA GLY A 107 -1.16 -3.94 -27.74
C GLY A 107 -0.91 -5.45 -27.80
N ARG A 108 0.13 -5.95 -27.12
CA ARG A 108 0.46 -7.37 -26.99
C ARG A 108 -0.61 -8.16 -26.24
N PHE A 109 -1.29 -7.56 -25.27
CA PHE A 109 -2.32 -8.22 -24.45
C PHE A 109 -3.74 -7.76 -24.78
N ASN A 110 -3.90 -6.82 -25.72
CA ASN A 110 -5.20 -6.27 -26.12
C ASN A 110 -6.18 -7.33 -26.64
N HIS A 111 -5.68 -8.45 -27.20
CA HIS A 111 -6.50 -9.58 -27.63
C HIS A 111 -7.23 -10.30 -26.49
N MET A 112 -6.80 -10.12 -25.23
CA MET A 112 -7.44 -10.69 -24.04
C MET A 112 -8.46 -9.74 -23.39
N GLY A 113 -8.63 -8.52 -23.91
CA GLY A 113 -9.58 -7.52 -23.39
C GLY A 113 -9.41 -7.27 -21.88
N PHE A 114 -10.51 -7.40 -21.12
CA PHE A 114 -10.49 -7.21 -19.66
C PHE A 114 -9.77 -8.33 -18.90
N GLY A 115 -9.47 -9.46 -19.54
CA GLY A 115 -8.74 -10.58 -18.93
C GLY A 115 -7.28 -10.26 -18.60
N ALA A 116 -6.62 -9.42 -19.40
CA ALA A 116 -5.22 -9.05 -19.19
C ALA A 116 -5.00 -8.30 -17.85
N PRO A 117 -5.79 -7.27 -17.49
CA PRO A 117 -5.72 -6.66 -16.17
C PRO A 117 -6.00 -7.64 -15.02
N ILE A 118 -6.98 -8.54 -15.15
CA ILE A 118 -7.31 -9.51 -14.08
C ILE A 118 -6.13 -10.44 -13.80
N ILE A 119 -5.55 -11.04 -14.84
CA ILE A 119 -4.37 -11.91 -14.71
C ILE A 119 -3.21 -11.11 -14.10
N GLY A 120 -3.03 -9.85 -14.54
CA GLY A 120 -2.05 -8.94 -13.95
C GLY A 120 -2.26 -8.71 -12.45
N PHE A 121 -3.51 -8.54 -11.98
CA PHE A 121 -3.83 -8.39 -10.56
C PHE A 121 -3.58 -9.67 -9.76
N VAL A 122 -3.90 -10.85 -10.31
CA VAL A 122 -3.62 -12.13 -9.65
C VAL A 122 -2.10 -12.33 -9.50
N LEU A 123 -1.34 -12.11 -10.57
CA LEU A 123 0.12 -12.17 -10.52
C LEU A 123 0.70 -11.15 -9.54
N LEU A 124 0.19 -9.91 -9.57
CA LEU A 124 0.58 -8.86 -8.64
C LEU A 124 0.33 -9.28 -7.19
N TYR A 125 -0.82 -9.88 -6.90
CA TYR A 125 -1.14 -10.38 -5.57
C TYR A 125 -0.16 -11.45 -5.12
N ILE A 126 0.12 -12.46 -5.97
CA ILE A 126 1.07 -13.53 -5.66
C ILE A 126 2.47 -12.95 -5.39
N VAL A 127 2.94 -12.02 -6.24
CA VAL A 127 4.24 -11.37 -6.06
C VAL A 127 4.28 -10.58 -4.74
N ASN A 128 3.23 -9.84 -4.40
CA ASN A 128 3.17 -9.14 -3.12
C ASN A 128 3.12 -10.09 -1.93
N GLN A 129 2.45 -11.23 -2.03
CA GLN A 129 2.44 -12.24 -0.95
C GLN A 129 3.84 -12.79 -0.71
N VAL A 130 4.55 -13.13 -1.79
CA VAL A 130 5.95 -13.60 -1.69
C VAL A 130 6.85 -12.50 -1.15
N LEU A 131 6.77 -11.28 -1.66
CA LEU A 131 7.59 -10.14 -1.18
C LEU A 131 7.29 -9.79 0.27
N SER A 132 6.02 -9.86 0.68
CA SER A 132 5.63 -9.59 2.07
C SER A 132 6.16 -10.67 3.00
N ALA A 133 6.02 -11.94 2.63
CA ALA A 133 6.59 -13.05 3.40
C ALA A 133 8.12 -12.94 3.49
N VAL A 134 8.80 -12.71 2.36
CA VAL A 134 10.25 -12.58 2.32
C VAL A 134 10.73 -11.38 3.15
N GLY A 135 10.06 -10.24 3.00
CA GLY A 135 10.38 -9.02 3.75
C GLY A 135 10.15 -9.15 5.24
N THR A 136 9.06 -9.80 5.66
CA THR A 136 8.79 -10.00 7.08
C THR A 136 9.73 -11.04 7.70
N PHE A 137 10.02 -12.15 7.03
CA PHE A 137 10.81 -13.22 7.65
C PHE A 137 12.32 -13.02 7.55
N PHE A 138 12.83 -12.46 6.45
CA PHE A 138 14.27 -12.52 6.13
C PHE A 138 14.98 -11.17 6.09
N LEU A 139 14.26 -10.04 6.04
CA LEU A 139 14.91 -8.73 6.12
C LEU A 139 15.30 -8.43 7.58
N PRO A 140 16.50 -7.89 7.84
CA PRO A 140 16.97 -7.50 9.18
C PRO A 140 16.35 -6.16 9.61
N LEU A 141 15.02 -6.07 9.55
CA LEU A 141 14.21 -4.94 9.98
C LEU A 141 13.04 -5.48 10.76
N SER A 142 13.06 -5.29 12.08
CA SER A 142 12.03 -5.78 12.98
C SER A 142 11.73 -4.78 14.10
N VAL A 143 10.61 -5.00 14.77
CA VAL A 143 10.21 -4.25 15.97
C VAL A 143 10.03 -5.27 17.09
N THR A 144 10.62 -5.02 18.25
CA THR A 144 10.42 -5.85 19.43
C THR A 144 8.98 -5.74 19.94
N THR A 145 8.52 -6.68 20.76
CA THR A 145 7.19 -6.59 21.40
C THR A 145 7.00 -5.30 22.20
N ASP A 146 8.09 -4.72 22.70
CA ASP A 146 8.11 -3.46 23.45
C ASP A 146 8.14 -2.21 22.55
N GLY A 147 8.11 -2.38 21.22
CA GLY A 147 8.02 -1.27 20.27
C GLY A 147 9.35 -0.62 19.90
N HIS A 148 10.49 -1.24 20.21
CA HIS A 148 11.81 -0.76 19.81
C HIS A 148 12.25 -1.36 18.47
N PHE A 149 12.91 -0.56 17.64
CA PHE A 149 13.49 -1.05 16.40
C PHE A 149 14.66 -1.99 16.70
N SER A 150 14.68 -3.13 16.00
CA SER A 150 15.74 -4.11 16.04
C SER A 150 16.17 -4.47 14.61
N THR A 151 17.44 -4.84 14.47
CA THR A 151 17.99 -5.41 13.24
C THR A 151 17.96 -6.95 13.26
N GLU A 152 17.34 -7.54 14.28
CA GLU A 152 17.16 -8.97 14.38
C GLU A 152 16.20 -9.48 13.31
N ILE A 153 16.53 -10.61 12.70
CA ILE A 153 15.73 -11.25 11.66
C ILE A 153 14.62 -12.07 12.34
N MET A 154 13.36 -11.86 11.96
CA MET A 154 12.24 -12.60 12.56
C MET A 154 12.40 -14.12 12.44
N TRP A 155 12.98 -14.62 11.35
CA TRP A 155 13.29 -16.04 11.19
C TRP A 155 14.23 -16.61 12.27
N THR A 156 15.21 -15.84 12.77
CA THR A 156 16.12 -16.34 13.81
C THR A 156 15.40 -16.48 15.14
N SER A 157 14.60 -15.49 15.52
CA SER A 157 13.79 -15.55 16.74
C SER A 157 12.72 -16.64 16.64
N TYR A 158 12.08 -16.78 15.47
CA TYR A 158 11.09 -17.84 15.23
C TYR A 158 11.70 -19.24 15.37
N ARG A 159 12.89 -19.49 14.82
CA ARG A 159 13.59 -20.78 15.01
C ARG A 159 13.98 -21.03 16.46
N ALA A 160 14.35 -19.99 17.21
CA ALA A 160 14.68 -20.12 18.63
C ALA A 160 13.47 -20.49 19.50
N THR A 161 12.26 -20.15 19.06
CA THR A 161 11.01 -20.45 19.77
C THR A 161 10.24 -21.64 19.18
N MET A 162 10.72 -22.24 18.09
CA MET A 162 10.12 -23.45 17.54
C MET A 162 10.28 -24.61 18.53
N GLY A 163 9.17 -25.20 18.96
CA GLY A 163 9.16 -26.32 19.90
C GLY A 163 9.26 -25.92 21.37
N THR A 164 9.17 -24.63 21.69
CA THR A 164 9.00 -24.12 23.05
C THR A 164 7.61 -23.50 23.22
N GLU A 165 7.17 -23.23 24.45
CA GLU A 165 5.96 -22.44 24.73
C GLU A 165 6.15 -20.93 24.51
N GLY A 166 7.32 -20.51 24.03
CA GLY A 166 7.68 -19.10 23.84
C GLY A 166 7.15 -18.50 22.54
N HIS A 167 6.99 -17.18 22.52
CA HIS A 167 6.63 -16.42 21.32
C HIS A 167 7.84 -15.67 20.74
N PRO A 168 7.91 -15.47 19.41
CA PRO A 168 8.97 -14.68 18.80
C PRO A 168 9.03 -13.28 19.41
N ASN A 169 10.21 -12.85 19.82
CA ASN A 169 10.40 -11.56 20.50
C ASN A 169 10.37 -10.34 19.55
N VAL A 170 10.41 -10.60 18.24
CA VAL A 170 10.45 -9.57 17.20
C VAL A 170 9.44 -9.83 16.11
N ILE A 171 8.87 -8.75 15.59
CA ILE A 171 7.93 -8.74 14.47
C ILE A 171 8.65 -8.12 13.27
N GLY A 172 8.78 -8.87 12.19
CA GLY A 172 9.47 -8.41 10.98
C GLY A 172 8.65 -7.37 10.20
N ILE A 173 9.27 -6.22 9.95
CA ILE A 173 8.67 -5.08 9.24
C ILE A 173 9.31 -4.82 7.87
N GLY A 174 10.16 -5.71 7.37
CA GLY A 174 10.84 -5.52 6.09
C GLY A 174 9.91 -5.49 4.87
N SER A 175 8.70 -6.05 4.98
CA SER A 175 7.66 -5.96 3.94
C SER A 175 7.24 -4.51 3.65
N TYR A 176 7.25 -3.65 4.67
CA TYR A 176 6.98 -2.22 4.57
C TYR A 176 8.03 -1.44 3.75
N VAL A 177 9.19 -2.04 3.47
CA VAL A 177 10.23 -1.47 2.60
C VAL A 177 10.18 -2.11 1.20
N LEU A 178 10.07 -3.43 1.13
CA LEU A 178 10.07 -4.15 -0.15
C LEU A 178 8.87 -3.82 -1.03
N VAL A 179 7.67 -3.71 -0.46
CA VAL A 179 6.44 -3.47 -1.23
C VAL A 179 6.42 -2.06 -1.86
N PRO A 180 6.80 -0.97 -1.16
CA PRO A 180 6.95 0.33 -1.80
C PRO A 180 8.05 0.38 -2.86
N LEU A 181 9.20 -0.27 -2.64
CA LEU A 181 10.26 -0.35 -3.64
C LEU A 181 9.77 -1.07 -4.91
N PHE A 182 9.03 -2.16 -4.75
CA PHE A 182 8.41 -2.87 -5.87
C PHE A 182 7.37 -2.01 -6.59
N ALA A 183 6.56 -1.24 -5.84
CA ALA A 183 5.62 -0.28 -6.42
C ALA A 183 6.33 0.78 -7.27
N LEU A 184 7.46 1.33 -6.80
CA LEU A 184 8.27 2.27 -7.57
C LEU A 184 8.83 1.62 -8.84
N ALA A 185 9.37 0.40 -8.75
CA ALA A 185 9.88 -0.34 -9.90
C ALA A 185 8.78 -0.56 -10.96
N MET A 186 7.59 -0.97 -10.53
CA MET A 186 6.42 -1.14 -11.40
C MET A 186 5.93 0.18 -11.99
N GLY A 187 5.86 1.26 -11.21
CA GLY A 187 5.48 2.59 -11.69
C GLY A 187 6.46 3.11 -12.74
N LEU A 188 7.76 2.91 -12.53
CA LEU A 188 8.79 3.25 -13.52
C LEU A 188 8.65 2.42 -14.80
N TRP A 189 8.43 1.12 -14.68
CA TRP A 189 8.20 0.25 -15.84
C TRP A 189 6.94 0.64 -16.62
N ALA A 190 5.81 0.83 -15.95
CA ALA A 190 4.56 1.28 -16.58
C ALA A 190 4.73 2.64 -17.26
N SER A 191 5.43 3.58 -16.62
CA SER A 191 5.66 4.90 -17.21
C SER A 191 6.50 4.85 -18.50
N ARG A 192 7.49 3.95 -18.56
CA ARG A 192 8.30 3.71 -19.76
C ARG A 192 7.51 2.94 -20.85
N SER A 193 6.67 2.00 -20.43
CA SER A 193 5.80 1.23 -21.32
C SER A 193 4.83 2.14 -22.09
N ILE A 194 4.17 3.07 -21.39
CA ILE A 194 3.26 4.06 -22.02
C ILE A 194 4.01 4.90 -23.08
N GLU A 195 5.26 5.27 -22.83
CA GLU A 195 6.04 6.10 -23.75
C GLU A 195 6.45 5.35 -25.04
N LYS A 196 6.65 4.03 -24.97
CA LYS A 196 7.18 3.23 -26.08
C LYS A 196 6.17 2.35 -26.81
N HIS A 197 5.08 1.94 -26.15
CA HIS A 197 4.21 0.85 -26.61
C HIS A 197 2.71 1.11 -26.49
N THR A 198 2.27 2.37 -26.34
CA THR A 198 0.82 2.64 -26.32
C THR A 198 0.23 2.47 -27.72
N SER A 199 -0.51 1.38 -27.94
CA SER A 199 -1.33 1.20 -29.14
C SER A 199 -2.60 2.03 -29.02
N LEU A 200 -2.78 3.02 -29.90
CA LEU A 200 -3.99 3.85 -29.98
C LEU A 200 -5.13 3.21 -30.81
N ARG A 201 -5.04 1.91 -31.13
CA ARG A 201 -6.09 1.17 -31.86
C ARG A 201 -7.02 0.44 -30.92
#